data_AF-A0A523VEC9-F1
#
_entry.id   AF-A0A523VEC9-F1
#
_cell.length_a   1.000
_cell.length_b   1.000
_cell.length_c   1.000
_cell.angle_alpha   90.00
_cell.angle_beta   90.00
_cell.angle_gamma   90.00
#
_symmetry.space_group_name_H-M   'P 1'
#
loop_
_entity.id
_entity.type
_entity.pdbx_description
1 polymer ?
#
loop_
_entity_poly.entity_id
_entity_poly.type
_entity_poly.pdbx_seq_one_letter_code
_entity_poly.pdbx_strand_id
1 'polypeptide(L)'
;MNNLNKYYSKLFHHADATLQNVGLIRYDAFEDTGGNLSFSLALLNNQKDGFVLTSINGRSENRLYVKQIRAGQSNDMQLTPEETRAIQKAMRKTRKMYTEKKKVTSKN
;
A
#
# COMPACT_ATOMS: atom_id res chain seq x y z
N MET A 1 0.88 -35.85 2.60
CA MET A 1 0.24 -34.60 2.10
C MET A 1 0.32 -34.58 0.59
N ASN A 2 -0.80 -34.41 -0.11
CA ASN A 2 -0.88 -34.48 -1.58
C ASN A 2 -0.07 -33.35 -2.25
N ASN A 3 0.62 -33.64 -3.37
CA ASN A 3 1.48 -32.67 -4.06
C ASN A 3 0.73 -31.40 -4.49
N LEU A 4 -0.56 -31.54 -4.83
CA LEU A 4 -1.44 -30.42 -5.17
C LEU A 4 -1.60 -29.43 -4.01
N ASN A 5 -1.80 -29.91 -2.78
CA ASN A 5 -1.95 -29.06 -1.60
C ASN A 5 -0.66 -28.27 -1.31
N LYS A 6 0.50 -28.87 -1.60
CA LYS A 6 1.81 -28.22 -1.46
C LYS A 6 1.99 -27.08 -2.48
N TYR A 7 1.49 -27.23 -3.71
CA TYR A 7 1.54 -26.15 -4.71
C TYR A 7 0.58 -25.02 -4.38
N TYR A 8 -0.64 -25.35 -3.93
CA TYR A 8 -1.60 -24.33 -3.48
C TYR A 8 -1.05 -23.49 -2.34
N SER A 9 -0.49 -24.12 -1.29
CA SER A 9 0.06 -23.38 -0.16
C SER A 9 1.21 -22.46 -0.57
N LYS A 10 2.09 -22.93 -1.45
CA LYS A 10 3.16 -22.10 -2.03
C LYS A 10 2.59 -20.90 -2.79
N LEU A 11 1.60 -21.11 -3.66
CA LEU A 11 1.03 -20.04 -4.47
C LEU A 11 0.38 -18.95 -3.61
N PHE A 12 -0.44 -19.34 -2.63
CA PHE A 12 -1.06 -18.40 -1.71
C PHE A 12 -0.03 -17.63 -0.88
N HIS A 13 1.02 -18.31 -0.41
CA HIS A 13 2.10 -17.66 0.31
C HIS A 13 2.81 -16.60 -0.54
N HIS A 14 3.13 -16.90 -1.81
CA HIS A 14 3.72 -15.92 -2.71
C HIS A 14 2.76 -14.76 -2.97
N ALA A 15 1.48 -15.05 -3.22
CA ALA A 15 0.46 -14.02 -3.41
C ALA A 15 0.40 -13.08 -2.20
N ASP A 16 0.37 -13.61 -0.97
CA ASP A 16 0.33 -12.79 0.25
C ASP A 16 1.59 -11.98 0.49
N ALA A 17 2.74 -12.45 0.01
CA ALA A 17 4.02 -11.74 0.09
C ALA A 17 4.21 -10.67 -1.00
N THR A 18 3.47 -10.73 -2.12
CA THR A 18 3.58 -9.74 -3.20
C THR A 18 3.06 -8.37 -2.81
N LEU A 19 3.74 -7.30 -3.26
CA LEU A 19 3.27 -5.92 -3.12
C LEU A 19 2.09 -5.69 -4.06
N GLN A 20 0.88 -5.68 -3.51
CA GLN A 20 -0.37 -5.60 -4.29
C GLN A 20 -1.36 -4.56 -3.72
N ASN A 21 -1.11 -4.07 -2.51
CA ASN A 21 -1.93 -3.07 -1.85
C ASN A 21 -1.29 -1.69 -2.07
N VAL A 22 -1.98 -0.85 -2.85
CA VAL A 22 -1.44 0.43 -3.34
C VAL A 22 -2.24 1.61 -2.78
N GLY A 23 -1.54 2.60 -2.24
CA GLY A 23 -2.13 3.86 -1.78
C GLY A 23 -1.31 5.06 -2.25
N LEU A 24 -1.92 5.92 -3.06
CA LEU A 24 -1.30 7.16 -3.53
C LEU A 24 -2.04 8.38 -2.97
N ILE A 25 -1.27 9.31 -2.41
CA ILE A 25 -1.71 10.64 -1.98
C ILE A 25 -0.83 11.67 -2.70
N ARG A 26 -1.45 12.63 -3.37
CA ARG A 26 -0.78 13.78 -3.99
C ARG A 26 -1.10 15.03 -3.19
N TYR A 27 -0.14 15.94 -3.11
CA TYR A 27 -0.25 17.16 -2.32
C TYR A 27 0.76 18.21 -2.80
N ASP A 28 0.56 19.45 -2.35
CA ASP A 28 1.54 20.51 -2.44
C ASP A 28 2.35 20.53 -1.13
N ALA A 29 3.64 20.24 -1.21
CA ALA A 29 4.52 20.23 -0.04
C ALA A 29 4.95 21.64 0.39
N PHE A 30 4.83 22.61 -0.52
CA PHE A 30 5.11 24.02 -0.31
C PHE A 30 4.00 24.84 -0.98
N GLU A 31 3.58 25.94 -0.32
CA GLU A 31 2.45 26.77 -0.74
C GLU A 31 2.63 27.40 -2.14
N ASP A 32 3.88 27.55 -2.57
CA ASP A 32 4.28 28.31 -3.76
C ASP A 32 4.63 27.42 -4.97
N THR A 33 4.49 26.10 -4.85
CA THR A 33 4.84 25.15 -5.93
C THR A 33 3.65 24.81 -6.81
N GLY A 34 2.44 24.73 -6.25
CA GLY A 34 1.19 24.42 -6.97
C GLY A 34 1.20 23.09 -7.76
N GLY A 35 0.02 22.64 -8.20
CA GLY A 35 -0.10 21.51 -9.13
C GLY A 35 -0.02 20.10 -8.52
N ASN A 36 0.02 19.97 -7.19
CA ASN A 36 0.07 18.70 -6.46
C ASN A 36 1.15 17.75 -7.00
N LEU A 37 2.35 18.29 -7.20
CA LEU A 37 3.47 17.56 -7.77
C LEU A 37 4.18 16.68 -6.75
N SER A 38 4.01 16.94 -5.46
CA SER A 38 4.52 16.05 -4.39
C SER A 38 3.57 14.88 -4.16
N PHE A 39 4.10 13.75 -3.70
CA PHE A 39 3.30 12.57 -3.42
C PHE A 39 3.89 11.65 -2.36
N SER A 40 3.02 10.84 -1.75
CA SER A 40 3.37 9.66 -0.96
C SER A 40 2.68 8.44 -1.55
N LEU A 41 3.47 7.43 -1.89
CA LEU A 41 3.05 6.17 -2.50
C LEU A 41 3.38 5.01 -1.55
N ALA A 42 2.35 4.41 -0.97
CA ALA A 42 2.48 3.18 -0.18
C ALA A 42 2.27 1.95 -1.08
N LEU A 43 3.23 1.04 -1.04
CA LEU A 43 3.18 -0.28 -1.68
C LEU A 43 3.36 -1.33 -0.60
N LEU A 44 2.29 -2.08 -0.32
CA LEU A 44 2.25 -3.08 0.75
C LEU A 44 1.80 -4.45 0.22
N ASN A 45 2.15 -5.50 0.93
CA ASN A 45 1.61 -6.84 0.72
C ASN A 45 0.38 -7.09 1.63
N ASN A 46 -0.17 -8.31 1.64
CA ASN A 46 -1.36 -8.63 2.46
C ASN A 46 -1.06 -8.71 3.96
N GLN A 47 0.21 -8.86 4.33
CA GLN A 47 0.70 -8.78 5.71
C GLN A 47 0.94 -7.32 6.15
N LYS A 48 0.66 -6.35 5.27
CA LYS A 48 0.89 -4.90 5.47
C LYS A 48 2.37 -4.53 5.59
N ASP A 49 3.25 -5.40 5.09
CA ASP A 49 4.67 -5.10 4.95
C ASP A 49 4.95 -4.49 3.58
N GLY A 50 5.94 -3.61 3.52
CA GLY A 50 6.38 -3.00 2.28
C GLY A 50 7.10 -1.70 2.55
N PHE A 51 6.76 -0.65 1.81
CA PHE A 51 7.36 0.66 1.99
C PHE A 51 6.42 1.79 1.58
N VAL A 52 6.74 3.00 2.03
CA VAL A 52 6.20 4.24 1.49
C VAL A 52 7.32 5.01 0.82
N LEU A 53 7.10 5.41 -0.43
CA LEU A 53 7.96 6.28 -1.22
C LEU A 53 7.34 7.67 -1.23
N THR A 54 8.10 8.68 -0.82
CA THR A 54 7.67 10.07 -0.81
C THR A 54 8.53 10.87 -1.78
N SER A 55 7.89 11.64 -2.65
CA SER A 55 8.54 12.68 -3.47
C SER A 55 8.07 14.04 -3.02
N ILE A 56 9.02 14.88 -2.65
CA ILE A 56 8.81 16.29 -2.34
C ILE A 56 9.39 17.09 -3.50
N ASN A 57 8.50 17.68 -4.29
CA ASN A 57 8.86 18.57 -5.38
C ASN A 57 8.89 20.01 -4.87
N GLY A 58 10.06 20.64 -4.92
CA GLY A 58 10.22 22.09 -4.80
C GLY A 58 10.48 22.72 -6.18
N ARG A 59 10.71 24.04 -6.21
CA ARG A 59 10.95 24.78 -7.47
C ARG A 59 12.20 24.35 -8.22
N SER A 60 13.28 24.08 -7.48
CA SER A 60 14.61 23.84 -8.06
C SER A 60 15.12 22.41 -7.85
N GLU A 61 14.47 21.64 -6.98
CA GLU A 61 14.93 20.31 -6.60
C GLU A 61 13.74 19.38 -6.28
N ASN A 62 13.95 18.08 -6.51
CA ASN A 62 13.08 17.00 -6.06
C ASN A 62 13.85 16.15 -5.06
N ARG A 63 13.21 15.84 -3.93
CA ARG A 63 13.73 14.89 -2.95
C ARG A 63 12.86 13.65 -2.89
N LEU A 64 13.51 12.48 -2.93
CA LEU A 64 12.87 11.18 -2.80
C LEU A 64 13.31 10.50 -1.51
N TYR A 65 12.35 9.97 -0.77
CA TYR A 65 12.59 9.26 0.49
C TYR A 65 11.81 7.95 0.52
N VAL A 66 12.38 6.93 1.16
CA VAL A 66 11.71 5.65 1.36
C VAL A 66 11.74 5.30 2.84
N LYS A 67 10.59 4.93 3.39
CA LYS A 67 10.48 4.37 4.73
C LYS A 67 9.92 2.96 4.65
N GLN A 68 10.56 2.02 5.36
CA GLN A 68 10.06 0.65 5.46
C GLN A 68 8.82 0.62 6.32
N ILE A 69 7.84 -0.19 5.91
CA ILE A 69 6.61 -0.42 6.64
C ILE A 69 6.56 -1.89 7.03
N ARG A 70 6.34 -2.14 8.33
CA ARG A 70 6.16 -3.46 8.92
C ARG A 70 4.84 -3.51 9.66
N ALA A 71 4.01 -4.51 9.35
CA ALA A 71 2.67 -4.64 9.91
C ALA A 71 1.81 -3.35 9.84
N GLY A 72 2.03 -2.52 8.81
CA GLY A 72 1.33 -1.24 8.62
C GLY A 72 1.87 -0.05 9.42
N GLN A 73 3.03 -0.18 10.07
CA GLN A 73 3.69 0.87 10.84
C GLN A 73 5.15 1.09 10.38
N SER A 74 5.70 2.27 10.67
CA SER A 74 7.13 2.56 10.52
C SER A 74 7.79 2.49 11.89
N ASN A 75 8.81 1.63 12.04
CA ASN A 75 9.47 1.42 13.33
C ASN A 75 10.62 2.41 13.57
N ASP A 76 11.31 2.82 12.51
CA ASP A 76 12.58 3.54 12.62
C ASP A 76 12.44 5.05 12.39
N MET A 77 11.31 5.50 11.83
CA MET A 77 11.11 6.90 11.44
C MET A 77 9.65 7.33 11.60
N GLN A 78 9.44 8.56 12.04
CA GLN A 78 8.11 9.16 12.13
C GLN A 78 7.52 9.34 10.72
N LEU A 79 6.25 8.96 10.55
CA LEU A 79 5.51 9.15 9.31
C LEU A 79 4.91 10.55 9.26
N THR A 80 4.91 11.15 8.09
CA THR A 80 4.13 12.36 7.82
C THR A 80 2.63 12.03 7.76
N PRO A 81 1.74 13.03 7.87
CA PRO A 81 0.30 12.82 7.66
C PRO A 81 -0.02 12.23 6.28
N GLU A 82 0.67 12.69 5.23
CA GLU A 82 0.51 12.25 3.84
C GLU A 82 0.91 10.77 3.67
N GLU A 83 2.05 10.37 4.22
CA GLU A 83 2.51 8.98 4.24
C GLU A 83 1.53 8.08 4.98
N THR A 84 1.06 8.53 6.15
CA THR A 84 0.09 7.80 6.96
C THR A 84 -1.22 7.59 6.18
N ARG A 85 -1.73 8.62 5.51
CA ARG A 85 -2.92 8.51 4.65
C ARG A 85 -2.69 7.55 3.48
N ALA A 86 -1.51 7.55 2.87
CA ALA A 86 -1.15 6.63 1.79
C ALA A 86 -1.19 5.16 2.28
N ILE A 87 -0.57 4.88 3.43
CA ILE A 87 -0.56 3.54 4.06
C ILE A 87 -1.99 3.09 4.40
N GLN A 88 -2.79 3.96 5.02
CA GLN A 88 -4.21 3.67 5.31
C GLN A 88 -5.02 3.38 4.05
N LYS A 89 -4.76 4.11 2.95
CA LYS A 89 -5.40 3.88 1.66
C LYS A 89 -5.01 2.54 1.05
N ALA A 90 -3.73 2.16 1.12
CA ALA A 90 -3.24 0.86 0.67
C ALA A 90 -3.93 -0.29 1.44
N MET A 91 -4.05 -0.18 2.77
CA MET A 91 -4.66 -1.21 3.62
C MET A 91 -6.18 -1.38 3.44
N ARG A 92 -6.87 -0.40 2.84
CA ARG A 92 -8.34 -0.44 2.68
C ARG A 92 -8.83 -1.39 1.58
N LYS A 93 -7.98 -1.81 0.64
CA LYS A 93 -8.44 -2.39 -0.65
C LYS A 93 -8.67 -3.90 -0.71
N THR A 94 -8.39 -4.68 0.34
CA THR A 94 -8.45 -6.16 0.23
C THR A 94 -9.80 -6.79 0.63
N ARG A 95 -10.81 -6.02 1.07
CA ARG A 95 -12.04 -6.61 1.68
C ARG A 95 -13.27 -6.75 0.79
N LYS A 96 -13.29 -6.24 -0.45
CA LYS A 96 -14.54 -6.17 -1.24
C LYS A 96 -14.80 -7.30 -2.26
N MET A 97 -13.81 -8.10 -2.68
CA MET A 97 -14.06 -9.09 -3.74
C MET A 97 -14.65 -10.45 -3.28
N TYR A 98 -14.41 -10.88 -2.03
CA TYR A 98 -14.93 -12.18 -1.55
C TYR A 98 -16.37 -12.13 -1.03
N THR A 99 -16.84 -10.96 -0.59
CA THR A 99 -18.15 -10.83 0.07
C THR A 99 -19.32 -10.77 -0.91
N GLU A 100 -19.07 -10.38 -2.17
CA GLU A 100 -20.11 -10.31 -3.21
C GLU A 100 -20.46 -11.69 -3.79
N LYS A 101 -19.49 -12.62 -3.89
CA LYS A 101 -19.77 -13.99 -4.35
C LYS A 101 -20.71 -14.75 -3.42
N LYS A 102 -20.59 -14.59 -2.09
CA LYS A 102 -21.51 -15.25 -1.13
C LYS A 102 -22.96 -14.76 -1.22
N LYS A 103 -23.21 -13.50 -1.63
CA LYS A 103 -24.58 -12.98 -1.78
C LYS A 103 -25.29 -13.51 -3.02
N VAL A 104 -24.56 -13.92 -4.05
CA VAL A 104 -25.14 -14.49 -5.29
C VAL A 104 -25.41 -15.99 -5.13
N THR A 105 -24.56 -16.73 -4.39
CA THR A 105 -24.74 -18.18 -4.20
C THR A 105 -25.70 -18.58 -3.07
N SER A 106 -26.19 -17.64 -2.24
CA SER A 106 -27.21 -17.93 -1.21
C SER A 106 -28.64 -17.51 -1.61
N LYS A 107 -28.84 -17.16 -2.89
CA LYS A 107 -30.14 -16.72 -3.42
C LYS A 107 -30.72 -17.64 -4.50
N ASN A 108 -30.11 -18.81 -4.71
CA ASN A 108 -30.64 -19.92 -5.52
C ASN A 108 -30.73 -21.17 -4.64
#